data_AF-A0A532CDD5-F1
#
_entry.id   AF-A0A532CDD5-F1
#
_cell.length_a   1.000
_cell.length_b   1.000
_cell.length_c   1.000
_cell.angle_alpha   90.00
_cell.angle_beta   90.00
_cell.angle_gamma   90.00
#
_symmetry.space_group_name_H-M   'P 1'
#
loop_
_entity.id
_entity.type
_entity.pdbx_description
1 polymer ?
#
loop_
_entity_poly.entity_id
_entity_poly.type
_entity_poly.pdbx_seq_one_letter_code
_entity_poly.pdbx_strand_id
1 'polypeptide(L)'
;MATEDCAVTSQIWTNPAIVEWSQLLLNSFRHWTKRELLERVGNPDYQSHALFHSPFVVVSHGMEEDPLLNYGNQIALELWELTWEKLVKTPSRLTAEPINRAEREWMLEQA
;
A
#
# COMPACT_ATOMS: atom_id res chain seq x y z
N MET A 1 19.72 -19.98 0.31
CA MET A 1 20.10 -18.60 -0.05
C MET A 1 18.83 -17.76 -0.20
N ALA A 2 17.99 -17.70 0.86
CA ALA A 2 16.65 -17.10 0.84
C ALA A 2 16.34 -16.30 2.13
N THR A 3 17.34 -16.12 2.99
CA THR A 3 17.18 -15.51 4.32
C THR A 3 17.51 -14.02 4.34
N GLU A 4 18.10 -13.47 3.27
CA GLU A 4 18.48 -12.05 3.21
C GLU A 4 17.36 -11.17 2.62
N ASP A 5 16.58 -11.66 1.64
CA ASP A 5 15.47 -10.91 1.01
C ASP A 5 14.26 -10.70 1.94
N CYS A 6 14.04 -11.61 2.90
CA CYS A 6 12.91 -11.54 3.83
C CYS A 6 13.12 -10.47 4.92
N ALA A 7 14.37 -10.13 5.21
CA ALA A 7 14.71 -9.13 6.22
C ALA A 7 14.52 -7.69 5.71
N VAL A 8 14.75 -7.43 4.42
CA VAL A 8 14.63 -6.09 3.81
C VAL A 8 13.18 -5.61 3.74
N THR A 9 12.24 -6.54 3.50
CA THR A 9 10.79 -6.26 3.52
C THR A 9 10.26 -5.93 4.92
N SER A 10 10.91 -6.46 5.97
CA SER A 10 10.40 -6.40 7.36
C SER A 10 10.44 -5.00 8.00
N GLN A 11 11.12 -4.01 7.39
CA GLN A 11 11.28 -2.67 7.96
C GLN A 11 11.03 -1.53 6.97
N ILE A 12 10.37 -1.78 5.84
CA ILE A 12 10.13 -0.74 4.82
C ILE A 12 9.38 0.49 5.37
N TRP A 13 8.54 0.29 6.39
CA TRP A 13 7.81 1.32 7.11
C TRP A 13 8.70 2.30 7.90
N THR A 14 9.98 2.00 8.10
CA THR A 14 10.98 2.91 8.69
C THR A 14 11.59 3.89 7.68
N ASN A 15 11.45 3.61 6.38
CA ASN A 15 11.99 4.48 5.35
C ASN A 15 11.29 5.85 5.42
N PRO A 16 12.03 6.98 5.53
CA PRO A 16 11.44 8.31 5.62
C PRO A 16 10.41 8.63 4.52
N ALA A 17 10.65 8.17 3.29
CA ALA A 17 9.71 8.36 2.19
C ALA A 17 8.39 7.61 2.42
N ILE A 18 8.45 6.43 3.04
CA ILE A 18 7.27 5.61 3.36
C ILE A 18 6.55 6.14 4.59
N VAL A 19 7.28 6.69 5.55
CA VAL A 19 6.69 7.42 6.69
C VAL A 19 5.87 8.61 6.19
N GLU A 20 6.46 9.43 5.32
CA GLU A 20 5.77 10.56 4.70
C GLU A 20 4.57 10.12 3.87
N TRP A 21 4.74 9.09 3.03
CA TRP A 21 3.66 8.54 2.22
C TRP A 21 2.51 8.00 3.06
N SER A 22 2.82 7.32 4.17
CA SER A 22 1.81 6.83 5.12
C SER A 22 0.98 7.98 5.70
N GLN A 23 1.61 9.13 5.99
CA GLN A 23 0.87 10.31 6.42
C GLN A 23 -0.06 10.84 5.32
N LEU A 24 0.40 10.87 4.07
CA LEU A 24 -0.44 11.26 2.93
C LEU A 24 -1.64 10.35 2.75
N LEU A 25 -1.45 9.02 2.83
CA LEU A 25 -2.53 8.04 2.73
C LEU A 25 -3.58 8.23 3.83
N LEU A 26 -3.13 8.33 5.08
CA LEU A 26 -4.03 8.50 6.22
C LEU A 26 -4.79 9.83 6.14
N ASN A 27 -4.11 10.92 5.75
CA ASN A 27 -4.73 12.23 5.63
C ASN A 27 -5.71 12.30 4.45
N SER A 28 -5.37 11.69 3.31
CA SER A 28 -6.23 11.60 2.12
C SER A 28 -7.51 10.81 2.44
N PHE A 29 -7.36 9.64 3.08
CA PHE A 29 -8.51 8.83 3.48
C PHE A 29 -9.47 9.61 4.38
N ARG A 30 -8.94 10.29 5.41
CA ARG A 30 -9.73 11.14 6.30
C ARG A 30 -10.39 12.29 5.55
N HIS A 31 -9.67 12.96 4.65
CA HIS A 31 -10.17 14.09 3.89
C HIS A 31 -11.43 13.71 3.09
N TRP A 32 -11.39 12.58 2.37
CA TRP A 32 -12.46 12.15 1.47
C TRP A 32 -13.59 11.39 2.19
N THR A 33 -13.27 10.56 3.19
CA THR A 33 -14.28 9.71 3.85
C THR A 33 -14.83 10.29 5.15
N LYS A 34 -14.20 11.34 5.68
CA LYS A 34 -14.45 11.93 7.02
C LYS A 34 -14.29 10.95 8.19
N ARG A 35 -13.67 9.78 7.95
CA ARG A 35 -13.38 8.76 8.95
C ARG A 35 -11.87 8.54 9.01
N GLU A 36 -11.36 8.15 10.17
CA GLU A 36 -9.97 7.70 10.28
C GLU A 36 -9.85 6.26 9.74
N LEU A 37 -8.80 5.99 8.96
CA LEU A 37 -8.52 4.63 8.47
C LEU A 37 -8.06 3.72 9.62
N LEU A 38 -7.28 4.28 10.54
CA LEU A 38 -6.82 3.68 11.79
C LEU A 38 -6.62 4.78 12.84
N GLU A 39 -6.59 4.40 14.11
CA GLU A 39 -6.45 5.35 15.22
C GLU A 39 -5.12 6.13 15.13
N ARG A 40 -5.20 7.46 15.08
CA ARG A 40 -4.01 8.33 14.93
C ARG A 40 -3.36 8.60 16.30
N VAL A 41 -2.48 7.70 16.72
CA VAL A 41 -1.67 7.83 17.94
C VAL A 41 -0.18 7.92 17.62
N GLY A 42 0.61 8.50 18.55
CA GLY A 42 2.06 8.57 18.42
C GLY A 42 2.57 9.51 17.32
N ASN A 43 3.88 9.39 17.03
CA ASN A 43 4.57 10.17 16.00
C ASN A 43 4.36 9.55 14.59
N PRO A 44 4.78 10.23 13.50
CA PRO A 44 4.63 9.72 12.14
C PRO A 44 5.24 8.33 11.92
N ASP A 45 6.39 8.03 12.53
CA ASP A 45 7.04 6.71 12.45
C ASP A 45 6.15 5.60 13.05
N TYR A 46 5.58 5.85 14.23
CA TYR A 46 4.65 4.93 14.87
C TYR A 46 3.41 4.70 14.00
N GLN A 47 2.88 5.75 13.38
CA GLN A 47 1.72 5.63 12.50
C GLN A 47 2.04 4.88 11.20
N SER A 48 3.24 5.07 10.64
CA SER A 48 3.74 4.31 9.48
C SER A 48 3.81 2.82 9.81
N HIS A 49 4.38 2.49 10.98
CA HIS A 49 4.42 1.13 11.50
C HIS A 49 3.00 0.55 11.67
N ALA A 50 2.10 1.28 12.33
CA ALA A 50 0.73 0.84 12.56
C ALA A 50 -0.07 0.64 11.26
N LEU A 51 0.13 1.50 10.25
CA LEU A 51 -0.48 1.34 8.93
C LEU A 51 0.05 0.08 8.23
N PHE A 52 1.36 -0.13 8.25
CA PHE A 52 2.00 -1.28 7.62
C PHE A 52 1.57 -2.61 8.23
N HIS A 53 1.35 -2.65 9.55
CA HIS A 53 0.89 -3.83 10.28
C HIS A 53 -0.63 -3.89 10.52
N SER A 54 -1.41 -3.06 9.83
CA SER A 54 -2.88 -3.03 9.98
C SER A 54 -3.52 -4.36 9.55
N PRO A 55 -4.64 -4.78 10.19
CA PRO A 55 -5.25 -6.10 10.00
C PRO A 55 -6.11 -6.22 8.73
N PHE A 56 -5.93 -5.33 7.75
CA PHE A 56 -6.65 -5.31 6.48
C PHE A 56 -5.70 -4.86 5.36
N VAL A 57 -6.04 -5.18 4.11
CA VAL A 57 -5.22 -4.80 2.95
C VAL A 57 -5.27 -3.28 2.75
N VAL A 58 -4.09 -2.67 2.65
CA VAL A 58 -3.90 -1.28 2.22
C VAL A 58 -2.90 -1.26 1.08
N VAL A 59 -3.33 -0.71 -0.05
CA VAL A 59 -2.48 -0.47 -1.22
C VAL A 59 -2.78 0.89 -1.82
N SER A 60 -1.79 1.49 -2.47
CA SER A 60 -1.98 2.70 -3.26
C SER A 60 -1.15 2.67 -4.54
N HIS A 61 -1.49 3.57 -5.45
CA HIS A 61 -0.82 3.78 -6.74
C HIS A 61 -0.75 5.27 -7.06
N GLY A 62 0.00 5.65 -8.10
CA GLY A 62 0.11 7.03 -8.55
C GLY A 62 -1.00 7.42 -9.54
N MET A 63 -0.80 8.54 -10.22
CA MET A 63 -1.73 9.12 -11.21
C MET A 63 -1.30 8.83 -12.65
N GLU A 64 -0.35 7.91 -12.86
CA GLU A 64 0.12 7.53 -14.19
C GLU A 64 -0.98 6.76 -14.95
N GLU A 65 -0.90 6.76 -16.29
CA GLU A 65 -1.90 6.14 -17.18
C GLU A 65 -2.04 4.61 -16.96
N ASP A 66 -0.94 3.90 -16.67
CA ASP A 66 -0.94 2.52 -16.18
C ASP A 66 -0.22 2.49 -14.82
N PRO A 67 -0.93 2.81 -13.72
CA PRO A 67 -0.28 3.16 -12.48
C PRO A 67 0.26 1.90 -11.79
N LEU A 68 1.56 1.92 -11.48
CA LEU A 68 2.18 0.90 -10.63
C LEU A 68 1.77 1.13 -9.18
N LEU A 69 1.72 0.04 -8.41
CA LEU A 69 1.58 0.17 -6.96
C LEU A 69 2.78 0.94 -6.40
N ASN A 70 2.52 1.82 -5.44
CA ASN A 70 3.56 2.60 -4.74
C ASN A 70 3.57 2.34 -3.23
N TYR A 71 2.58 1.60 -2.73
CA TYR A 71 2.49 1.14 -1.35
C TYR A 71 1.71 -0.17 -1.26
N GLY A 72 2.13 -1.06 -0.36
CA GLY A 72 1.38 -2.22 0.06
C GLY A 72 1.75 -2.61 1.49
N ASN A 73 0.77 -2.77 2.37
CA ASN A 73 1.01 -3.17 3.76
C ASN A 73 1.37 -4.67 3.87
N GLN A 74 1.75 -5.12 5.07
CA GLN A 74 2.22 -6.49 5.28
C GLN A 74 1.22 -7.54 4.80
N ILE A 75 -0.06 -7.38 5.11
CA ILE A 75 -1.10 -8.34 4.70
C ILE A 75 -1.24 -8.38 3.17
N ALA A 76 -1.08 -7.26 2.46
CA ALA A 76 -1.08 -7.27 1.00
C ALA A 76 0.09 -8.08 0.42
N LEU A 77 1.29 -7.89 0.99
CA LEU A 77 2.49 -8.62 0.59
C LEU A 77 2.36 -10.13 0.83
N GLU A 78 1.82 -10.52 1.99
CA GLU A 78 1.57 -11.92 2.36
C GLU A 78 0.49 -12.55 1.46
N LEU A 79 -0.64 -11.86 1.28
CA LEU A 79 -1.77 -12.36 0.50
C LEU A 79 -1.40 -12.59 -0.97
N TRP A 80 -0.56 -11.73 -1.54
CA TRP A 80 -0.15 -11.82 -2.94
C TRP A 80 1.20 -12.54 -3.12
N GLU A 81 1.81 -13.02 -2.04
CA GLU A 81 3.12 -13.70 -2.04
C GLU A 81 4.21 -12.87 -2.75
N LEU A 82 4.17 -11.54 -2.54
CA LEU A 82 5.11 -10.59 -3.14
C LEU A 82 6.07 -10.01 -2.12
N THR A 83 7.29 -9.72 -2.57
CA THR A 83 8.18 -8.80 -1.85
C THR A 83 7.78 -7.36 -2.16
N TRP A 84 8.22 -6.41 -1.33
CA TRP A 84 7.97 -4.99 -1.58
C TRP A 84 8.48 -4.53 -2.95
N GLU A 85 9.69 -4.97 -3.33
CA GLU A 85 10.34 -4.62 -4.60
C GLU A 85 9.57 -5.15 -5.82
N LYS A 86 8.90 -6.29 -5.67
CA LYS A 86 8.00 -6.84 -6.70
C LYS A 86 6.66 -6.11 -6.70
N LEU A 87 6.12 -5.81 -5.53
CA LEU A 87 4.86 -5.09 -5.39
C LEU A 87 4.92 -3.73 -6.10
N VAL A 88 5.96 -2.93 -5.85
CA VAL A 88 6.07 -1.59 -6.47
C VAL A 88 6.34 -1.60 -7.99
N LYS A 89 6.52 -2.78 -8.59
CA LYS A 89 6.62 -3.00 -10.04
C LYS A 89 5.35 -3.61 -10.62
N THR A 90 4.34 -3.85 -9.80
CA THR A 90 3.08 -4.49 -10.19
C THR A 90 2.08 -3.41 -10.63
N PRO A 91 1.51 -3.49 -11.84
CA PRO A 91 0.40 -2.63 -12.25
C PRO A 91 -0.81 -2.77 -11.34
N SER A 92 -1.40 -1.65 -10.92
CA SER A 92 -2.55 -1.60 -10.02
C SER A 92 -3.73 -2.44 -10.52
N ARG A 93 -3.94 -2.53 -11.85
CA ARG A 93 -5.00 -3.36 -12.47
C ARG A 93 -4.91 -4.86 -12.16
N LEU A 94 -3.73 -5.38 -11.77
CA LEU A 94 -3.54 -6.78 -11.43
C LEU A 94 -3.93 -7.13 -9.99
N THR A 95 -4.36 -6.15 -9.19
CA THR A 95 -4.79 -6.35 -7.79
C THR A 95 -6.21 -6.92 -7.64
N ALA A 96 -6.96 -7.04 -8.74
CA ALA A 96 -8.30 -7.63 -8.77
C ALA A 96 -8.28 -9.05 -9.39
N GLU A 97 -9.14 -9.93 -8.88
CA GLU A 97 -9.36 -11.24 -9.47
C GLU A 97 -9.71 -11.14 -10.96
N PRO A 98 -9.33 -12.12 -11.81
CA PRO A 98 -9.52 -12.06 -13.26
C PRO A 98 -10.92 -11.67 -13.71
N ILE A 99 -11.95 -12.08 -12.96
CA ILE A 99 -13.36 -11.82 -13.26
C ILE A 99 -13.78 -10.37 -12.98
N ASN A 100 -13.03 -9.65 -12.13
CA ASN A 100 -13.29 -8.26 -11.72
C ASN A 100 -12.31 -7.25 -12.37
N ARG A 101 -11.40 -7.70 -13.24
CA ARG A 101 -10.38 -6.82 -13.85
C ARG A 101 -10.98 -5.74 -14.76
N ALA A 102 -12.01 -6.06 -15.53
CA ALA A 102 -12.66 -5.10 -16.42
C ALA A 102 -13.34 -3.94 -15.64
N GLU A 103 -13.97 -4.24 -14.51
CA GLU A 103 -14.57 -3.22 -13.64
C GLU A 103 -13.51 -2.36 -12.96
N ARG A 104 -12.38 -2.96 -12.57
CA ARG A 104 -11.22 -2.25 -12.02
C ARG A 104 -10.55 -1.35 -13.06
N GLU A 105 -10.37 -1.82 -14.29
CA GLU A 105 -9.82 -1.03 -15.41
C GLU A 105 -10.67 0.22 -15.65
N TRP A 106 -11.99 0.08 -15.69
CA TRP A 106 -12.89 1.23 -15.82
C TRP A 106 -12.77 2.23 -14.66
N MET A 107 -12.63 1.77 -13.41
CA MET A 107 -12.43 2.67 -12.27
C MET A 107 -11.06 3.37 -12.28
N LEU A 108 -10.02 2.76 -12.83
CA LEU A 108 -8.69 3.35 -12.96
C LEU A 108 -8.63 4.42 -14.05
N GLU A 109 -9.34 4.25 -15.16
CA GLU A 109 -9.44 5.26 -16.23
C GLU A 109 -10.14 6.57 -15.77
N GLN A 110 -10.89 6.52 -14.67
CA GLN A 110 -11.68 7.65 -14.16
C GLN A 110 -11.05 8.36 -12.94
N ALA A 111 -9.88 7.91 -12.47
CA ALA A 111 -9.17 8.47 -11.31
C ALA A 111 -8.23 9.61 -11.70
#